data_AF-A0A960W5K2-F1
#
_entry.id   AF-A0A960W5K2-F1
#
_cell.length_a   1.000
_cell.length_b   1.000
_cell.length_c   1.000
_cell.angle_alpha   90.00
_cell.angle_beta   90.00
_cell.angle_gamma   90.00
#
_symmetry.space_group_name_H-M   'P 1'
#
loop_
_entity.id
_entity.type
_entity.pdbx_description
1 polymer ?
#
loop_
_entity_poly.entity_id
_entity_poly.type
_entity_poly.pdbx_seq_one_letter_code
_entity_poly.pdbx_strand_id
1 'polypeptide(L)' 'MANANLINANLCNANFTNANLTGADLSNANMMNAITDGAIGI' A
#
# COMPACT_ATOMS: atom_id res chain seq x y z
N MET A 1 5.51 -5.45 9.17
CA MET A 1 4.70 -6.63 8.83
C MET A 1 4.80 -6.80 7.33
N ALA A 2 5.83 -7.49 6.87
CA ALA A 2 5.95 -7.86 5.46
C ALA A 2 4.97 -9.01 5.19
N ASN A 3 4.29 -9.02 4.04
CA ASN A 3 3.23 -9.98 3.62
C ASN A 3 1.78 -9.57 3.95
N ALA A 4 1.42 -8.30 3.82
CA ALA A 4 0.01 -7.91 3.81
C ALA A 4 -0.64 -8.32 2.47
N ASN A 5 -1.72 -9.12 2.51
CA ASN A 5 -2.54 -9.35 1.32
C ASN A 5 -3.56 -8.21 1.22
N LEU A 6 -3.35 -7.32 0.25
CA LEU A 6 -4.19 -6.17 -0.07
C LEU A 6 -4.76 -6.30 -1.48
N ILE A 7 -4.88 -7.55 -1.98
CA ILE A 7 -5.40 -7.83 -3.32
C ILE A 7 -6.84 -7.30 -3.43
N ASN A 8 -7.13 -6.54 -4.48
CA ASN A 8 -8.42 -5.88 -4.73
C ASN A 8 -8.86 -4.90 -3.62
N ALA A 9 -7.96 -4.46 -2.72
CA ALA A 9 -8.33 -3.54 -1.65
C ALA A 9 -8.64 -2.13 -2.20
N ASN A 10 -9.64 -1.46 -1.60
CA ASN A 10 -9.85 -0.03 -1.84
C ASN A 10 -9.01 0.78 -0.84
N LEU A 11 -7.89 1.31 -1.31
CA LEU A 11 -6.93 2.13 -0.56
C LEU A 11 -6.99 3.60 -1.00
N CYS A 12 -8.14 4.02 -1.57
CA CYS A 12 -8.32 5.38 -2.06
C CYS A 12 -8.16 6.39 -0.91
N ASN A 13 -7.29 7.38 -1.10
CA ASN A 13 -6.88 8.38 -0.09
C ASN A 13 -6.23 7.79 1.18
N ALA A 14 -5.73 6.55 1.15
CA ALA A 14 -5.02 5.97 2.28
C ALA A 14 -3.66 6.65 2.50
N ASN A 15 -3.23 6.79 3.76
CA ASN A 15 -1.93 7.34 4.12
C ASN A 15 -0.97 6.22 4.54
N PHE A 16 0.04 5.99 3.72
CA PHE A 16 1.15 5.07 3.92
C PHE A 16 2.49 5.79 4.15
N THR A 17 2.48 7.04 4.63
CA THR A 17 3.70 7.78 4.91
C THR A 17 4.62 6.98 5.85
N ASN A 18 5.86 6.76 5.42
CA ASN A 18 6.87 5.94 6.10
C ASN A 18 6.46 4.46 6.36
N ALA A 19 5.47 3.94 5.64
CA ALA A 19 5.05 2.55 5.79
C ALA A 19 6.08 1.59 5.17
N ASN A 20 6.32 0.46 5.83
CA ASN A 20 7.05 -0.65 5.22
C ASN A 20 6.05 -1.63 4.60
N LEU A 21 5.91 -1.54 3.28
CA LEU A 21 5.06 -2.38 2.45
C LEU A 21 5.83 -3.53 1.79
N THR A 22 7.10 -3.77 2.16
CA THR A 22 7.91 -4.87 1.61
C THR A 22 7.14 -6.18 1.68
N GLY A 23 6.91 -6.80 0.53
CA GLY A 23 6.20 -8.08 0.41
C GLY A 23 4.67 -7.96 0.52
N ALA A 24 4.09 -6.76 0.58
CA ALA A 24 2.66 -6.59 0.43
C ALA A 24 2.22 -6.94 -1.00
N ASP A 25 1.11 -7.67 -1.12
CA ASP A 25 0.49 -7.92 -2.41
C ASP A 25 -0.62 -6.89 -2.63
N LEU A 26 -0.34 -5.91 -3.48
CA LEU A 26 -1.23 -4.81 -3.86
C LEU A 26 -1.92 -5.07 -5.21
N SER A 27 -1.91 -6.31 -5.70
CA SER A 27 -2.51 -6.64 -7.00
C SER A 27 -3.97 -6.17 -7.07
N ASN A 28 -4.31 -5.39 -8.09
CA ASN A 28 -5.63 -4.78 -8.30
C ASN A 28 -6.13 -3.86 -7.15
N ALA A 29 -5.25 -3.42 -6.25
CA ALA A 29 -5.65 -2.44 -5.23
C ALA A 29 -5.95 -1.08 -5.88
N ASN A 30 -7.04 -0.43 -5.46
CA ASN A 30 -7.31 0.96 -5.83
C ASN A 30 -6.53 1.90 -4.91
N MET A 31 -5.40 2.40 -5.39
CA MET A 31 -4.54 3.33 -4.64
C MET A 31 -4.69 4.80 -5.08
N MET A 32 -5.82 5.15 -5.69
CA MET A 32 -6.07 6.53 -6.12
C MET A 32 -5.90 7.50 -4.95
N ASN A 33 -5.09 8.54 -5.13
CA ASN A 33 -4.74 9.54 -4.11
C ASN A 33 -4.10 8.97 -2.82
N ALA A 34 -3.57 7.74 -2.84
CA ALA A 34 -2.83 7.24 -1.69
C ALA A 34 -1.53 8.05 -1.49
N ILE A 35 -1.21 8.36 -0.24
CA ILE A 35 0.03 9.05 0.13
C ILE A 35 1.06 7.99 0.47
N THR A 36 2.15 7.92 -0.29
CA THR A 36 3.22 6.91 -0.10
C THR A 36 4.57 7.54 0.14
N ASP A 37 4.60 8.77 0.65
CA ASP A 37 5.84 9.49 0.94
C ASP A 37 6.68 8.74 1.98
N GLY A 38 7.92 8.41 1.64
CA GLY A 38 8.79 7.58 2.48
C GLY A 38 8.35 6.13 2.65
N ALA A 39 7.29 5.68 1.98
CA ALA A 39 6.95 4.26 1.97
C ALA A 39 8.06 3.45 1.28
N ILE A 40 8.36 2.27 1.82
CA ILE A 40 9.34 1.35 1.24
C ILE A 40 8.66 0.05 0.83
N GLY A 41 9.08 -0.53 -0.28
CA GLY A 41 8.59 -1.84 -0.73
C GLY A 41 7.18 -1.84 -1.32
N ILE A 42 6.69 -0.70 -1.81
CA ILE A 42 5.54 -0.60 -2.71
C ILE A 42 5.94 -0.91 -4.16
#